data_AF-A0AAN5LC84-F1
#
_entry.id   AF-A0AAN5LC84-F1
#
_cell.length_a   1.000
_cell.length_b   1.000
_cell.length_c   1.000
_cell.angle_alpha   90.00
_cell.angle_beta   90.00
_cell.angle_gamma   90.00
#
_symmetry.space_group_name_H-M   'P 1'
#
loop_
_entity.id
_entity.type
_entity.pdbx_description
1 polymer ?
#
loop_
_entity_poly.entity_id
_entity_poly.type
_entity_poly.pdbx_seq_one_letter_code
_entity_poly.pdbx_strand_id
1 'polypeptide(L)'
;MNTSSPSPFIINGKLVIKTINGRNGAFNVGLLETSIGSFSVRDRELEQYTAGVYQGQFVIGRIFMHAWSYGANSGTEIRARLDEMTIETNCALNPGDEQKMLPPVSDPLDEESRPPEPPAPDLPVPVAEMPVPAAKQVRSKRMQFTVPTPAEQEQEDQSLFGALWPLGDIVKLDSAAPRQVLRRQTARLGLLGYEFCAQEQHFVKTAASGTVLH
;
A
#
# COMPACT_ATOMS: atom_id res chain seq x y z
N MET A 1 -27.81 20.71 18.44
CA MET A 1 -26.48 20.32 17.93
C MET A 1 -26.73 19.68 16.57
N ASN A 2 -26.43 20.38 15.48
CA ASN A 2 -26.68 19.85 14.14
C ASN A 2 -25.62 18.80 13.81
N THR A 3 -25.92 17.54 14.08
CA THR A 3 -25.19 16.40 13.54
C THR A 3 -25.69 16.14 12.12
N SER A 4 -25.41 17.06 11.20
CA SER A 4 -25.58 16.76 9.77
C SER A 4 -24.45 15.82 9.42
N SER A 5 -24.75 14.54 9.20
CA SER A 5 -23.80 13.61 8.60
C SER A 5 -23.25 14.25 7.32
N PRO A 6 -21.91 14.37 7.16
CA PRO A 6 -21.36 14.94 5.94
C PRO A 6 -21.81 14.06 4.77
N SER A 7 -22.44 14.67 3.77
CA SER A 7 -22.76 13.96 2.54
C SER A 7 -21.46 13.53 1.86
N PRO A 8 -21.35 12.27 1.41
CA PRO A 8 -20.15 11.80 0.73
C PRO A 8 -19.87 12.64 -0.52
N PHE A 9 -18.62 13.06 -0.71
CA PHE A 9 -18.20 13.80 -1.90
C PHE A 9 -17.84 12.79 -2.99
N ILE A 10 -18.79 12.53 -3.90
CA ILE A 10 -18.63 11.57 -4.99
C ILE A 10 -18.19 12.32 -6.25
N ILE A 11 -17.11 11.87 -6.88
CA ILE A 11 -16.59 12.47 -8.10
C ILE A 11 -16.12 11.42 -9.10
N ASN A 12 -16.42 11.65 -10.38
CA ASN A 12 -15.90 10.83 -11.46
C ASN A 12 -14.47 11.24 -11.79
N GLY A 13 -13.62 10.26 -12.02
CA GLY A 13 -12.22 10.53 -12.31
C GLY A 13 -11.48 9.34 -12.90
N LYS A 14 -10.17 9.50 -12.98
CA LYS A 14 -9.21 8.50 -13.41
C LYS A 14 -8.15 8.35 -12.32
N LEU A 15 -8.08 7.19 -11.70
CA LEU A 15 -7.05 6.82 -10.75
C LEU A 15 -5.94 6.05 -11.47
N VAL A 16 -4.79 6.70 -11.63
CA VAL A 16 -3.57 6.04 -12.12
C VAL A 16 -2.89 5.42 -10.92
N ILE A 17 -2.68 4.10 -10.91
CA ILE A 17 -1.96 3.39 -9.85
C ILE A 17 -0.60 2.98 -10.39
N LYS A 18 0.47 3.38 -9.71
CA LYS A 18 1.84 2.99 -10.03
C LYS A 18 2.44 2.19 -8.88
N THR A 19 3.09 1.09 -9.22
CA THR A 19 3.91 0.33 -8.28
C THR A 19 5.31 0.94 -8.21
N ILE A 20 5.74 1.32 -7.01
CA ILE A 20 7.07 1.85 -6.70
C ILE A 20 7.79 0.85 -5.80
N ASN A 21 9.06 0.57 -6.10
CA ASN A 21 9.88 -0.29 -5.25
C ASN A 21 10.53 0.53 -4.14
N GLY A 22 10.05 0.33 -2.90
CA GLY A 22 10.60 0.93 -1.70
C GLY A 22 11.61 0.02 -0.99
N ARG A 23 12.16 0.53 0.11
CA ARG A 23 13.06 -0.23 1.00
C ARG A 23 12.35 -1.42 1.65
N ASN A 24 11.04 -1.30 1.88
CA ASN A 24 10.21 -2.33 2.51
C ASN A 24 9.42 -3.16 1.49
N GLY A 25 9.82 -3.14 0.22
CA GLY A 25 9.17 -3.86 -0.88
C GLY A 25 8.40 -2.95 -1.83
N ALA A 26 7.76 -3.57 -2.82
CA ALA A 26 6.90 -2.88 -3.76
C ALA A 26 5.67 -2.30 -3.04
N PHE A 27 5.28 -1.09 -3.42
CA PHE A 27 4.11 -0.39 -2.89
C PHE A 27 3.37 0.34 -3.97
N ASN A 28 2.06 0.44 -3.81
CA ASN A 28 1.22 1.14 -4.78
C ASN A 28 0.93 2.57 -4.35
N VAL A 29 1.06 3.50 -5.30
CA VAL A 29 0.63 4.88 -5.15
C VAL A 29 -0.34 5.24 -6.26
N GLY A 30 -1.33 6.07 -5.91
CA GLY A 30 -2.35 6.55 -6.82
C GLY A 30 -2.17 8.03 -7.15
N LEU A 31 -2.50 8.42 -8.37
CA LEU A 31 -2.79 9.78 -8.77
C LEU A 31 -4.22 9.82 -9.26
N LEU A 32 -5.08 10.48 -8.50
CA LEU A 32 -6.47 10.68 -8.86
C LEU A 32 -6.58 11.96 -9.68
N GLU A 33 -6.87 11.83 -10.98
CA GLU A 33 -7.21 12.94 -11.87
C GLU A 33 -8.73 13.10 -11.94
N THR A 34 -9.23 14.26 -11.55
CA THR A 34 -10.66 14.62 -11.56
C THR A 34 -10.87 15.98 -12.19
N SER A 35 -12.14 16.36 -12.41
CA SER A 35 -12.49 17.70 -12.93
C SER A 35 -12.08 18.85 -12.00
N ILE A 36 -11.94 18.59 -10.69
CA ILE A 36 -11.54 19.60 -9.71
C ILE A 36 -10.02 19.71 -9.53
N GLY A 37 -9.25 18.76 -10.08
CA GLY A 37 -7.80 18.74 -9.95
C GLY A 37 -7.21 17.33 -9.86
N SER A 38 -5.90 17.28 -9.62
CA SER A 38 -5.13 16.06 -9.45
C SER A 38 -4.67 15.92 -8.01
N PHE A 39 -4.86 14.75 -7.41
CA PHE A 39 -4.53 14.48 -6.02
C PHE A 39 -3.73 13.21 -5.88
N SER A 40 -2.72 13.21 -5.01
CA SER A 40 -1.98 12.00 -4.68
C SER A 40 -2.75 11.15 -3.68
N VAL A 41 -3.01 9.90 -4.02
CA VAL A 41 -3.71 8.92 -3.19
C VAL A 41 -2.68 7.91 -2.71
N ARG A 42 -2.60 7.71 -1.39
CA ARG A 42 -1.69 6.73 -0.78
C ARG A 42 -2.43 5.79 0.15
N ASP A 43 -3.68 5.47 -0.14
CA ASP A 43 -4.52 4.67 0.76
C ASP A 43 -4.05 3.21 0.82
N ARG A 44 -4.37 2.54 1.94
CA ARG A 44 -3.87 1.18 2.22
C ARG A 44 -4.46 0.14 1.27
N GLU A 45 -5.69 0.36 0.83
CA GLU A 45 -6.39 -0.51 -0.10
C GLU A 45 -5.72 -0.60 -1.48
N LEU A 46 -4.95 0.42 -1.89
CA LEU A 46 -4.21 0.41 -3.16
C LEU A 46 -3.21 -0.74 -3.26
N GLU A 47 -2.77 -1.31 -2.13
CA GLU A 47 -1.85 -2.46 -2.09
C GLU A 47 -2.48 -3.76 -2.66
N GLN A 48 -3.80 -3.79 -2.87
CA GLN A 48 -4.49 -4.90 -3.53
C GLN A 48 -4.55 -4.74 -5.05
N TYR A 49 -4.42 -3.52 -5.54
CA TYR A 49 -4.53 -3.19 -6.96
C TYR A 49 -3.24 -3.48 -7.71
N THR A 50 -3.35 -3.68 -9.02
CA THR A 50 -2.20 -3.78 -9.92
C THR A 50 -1.85 -2.39 -10.48
N ALA A 51 -0.63 -2.22 -10.96
CA ALA A 51 -0.25 -1.02 -11.69
C ALA A 51 -1.17 -0.87 -12.93
N GLY A 52 -1.97 0.19 -12.98
CA GLY A 52 -3.04 0.33 -13.97
C GLY A 52 -3.68 1.71 -13.97
N VAL A 53 -4.49 1.97 -14.99
CA VAL A 53 -5.38 3.14 -15.05
C VAL A 53 -6.79 2.66 -14.76
N TYR A 54 -7.40 3.23 -13.72
CA TYR A 54 -8.73 2.85 -13.24
C TYR A 54 -9.67 4.03 -13.36
N GLN A 55 -10.72 3.88 -14.16
CA GLN A 55 -11.73 4.92 -14.36
C GLN A 55 -13.02 4.51 -13.66
N GLY A 56 -13.64 5.47 -12.97
CA GLY A 56 -14.90 5.25 -12.27
C GLY A 56 -15.25 6.39 -11.32
N GLN A 57 -16.03 6.06 -10.30
CA GLN A 57 -16.49 7.00 -9.29
C GLN A 57 -15.69 6.83 -8.00
N PHE A 58 -15.26 7.94 -7.41
CA PHE A 58 -14.45 7.96 -6.20
C PHE A 58 -15.16 8.79 -5.13
N VAL A 59 -15.30 8.21 -3.94
CA VAL A 59 -15.83 8.90 -2.77
C VAL A 59 -14.66 9.48 -1.99
N ILE A 60 -14.48 10.80 -2.04
CA ILE A 60 -13.41 11.48 -1.33
C ILE A 60 -13.87 11.79 0.09
N GLY A 61 -13.24 11.18 1.08
CA GLY A 61 -13.49 11.47 2.49
C GLY A 61 -12.81 12.77 2.94
N ARG A 62 -11.59 13.03 2.47
CA ARG A 62 -10.85 14.25 2.80
C ARG A 62 -9.77 14.58 1.78
N ILE A 63 -9.64 15.87 1.44
CA ILE A 63 -8.47 16.44 0.76
C ILE A 63 -7.67 17.21 1.80
N PHE A 64 -6.36 16.98 1.88
CA PHE A 64 -5.48 17.63 2.85
C PHE A 64 -4.09 17.83 2.26
N MET A 65 -3.44 18.92 2.68
CA MET A 65 -2.04 19.14 2.36
C MET A 65 -1.18 18.32 3.32
N HIS A 66 -0.35 17.45 2.77
CA HIS A 66 0.59 16.65 3.52
C HIS A 66 2.00 17.24 3.35
N ALA A 67 2.55 17.76 4.44
CA ALA A 67 3.94 18.19 4.49
C ALA A 67 4.81 17.00 4.90
N TRP A 68 5.92 16.80 4.19
CA TRP A 68 6.95 15.83 4.56
C TRP A 68 8.30 16.53 4.64
N SER A 69 9.12 16.08 5.57
CA SER A 69 10.50 16.51 5.74
C SER A 69 11.40 15.27 5.80
N TYR A 70 12.51 15.34 5.08
CA TYR A 70 13.56 14.33 5.04
C TYR A 70 14.92 15.01 5.02
N GLY A 71 15.64 14.96 6.14
CA GLY A 71 16.91 15.67 6.31
C GLY A 71 16.71 17.19 6.14
N ALA A 72 17.45 17.79 5.21
CA ALA A 72 17.32 19.20 4.86
C ALA A 72 16.21 19.50 3.84
N ASN A 73 15.56 18.47 3.29
CA ASN A 73 14.52 18.63 2.28
C ASN A 73 13.14 18.66 2.95
N SER A 74 12.29 19.59 2.53
CA SER A 74 10.88 19.63 2.91
C SER A 74 10.03 19.85 1.68
N GLY A 75 8.89 19.15 1.59
CA GLY A 75 7.94 19.29 0.50
C GLY A 75 6.51 19.23 1.01
N THR A 76 5.58 19.77 0.23
CA THR A 76 4.14 19.67 0.48
C THR A 76 3.48 19.02 -0.72
N GLU A 77 2.56 18.10 -0.47
CA GLU A 77 1.80 17.37 -1.48
C GLU A 77 0.31 17.46 -1.15
N ILE A 78 -0.55 17.68 -2.14
CA ILE A 78 -2.00 17.64 -1.93
C ILE A 78 -2.44 16.18 -2.04
N ARG A 79 -2.92 15.61 -0.92
CA ARG A 79 -3.37 14.23 -0.85
C ARG A 79 -4.89 14.15 -0.70
N ALA A 80 -5.46 13.13 -1.31
CA ALA A 80 -6.85 12.73 -1.09
C ALA A 80 -6.88 11.38 -0.37
N ARG A 81 -7.74 11.29 0.66
CA ARG A 81 -8.17 10.03 1.26
C ARG A 81 -9.50 9.65 0.63
N LEU A 82 -9.56 8.44 0.09
CA LEU A 82 -10.75 7.84 -0.49
C LEU A 82 -11.42 6.97 0.58
N ASP A 83 -12.74 7.10 0.70
CA ASP A 83 -13.54 6.28 1.58
C ASP A 83 -14.09 5.06 0.83
N GLU A 84 -14.38 5.22 -0.47
CA GLU A 84 -14.89 4.17 -1.35
C GLU A 84 -14.48 4.44 -2.82
N MET A 85 -14.27 3.37 -3.58
CA MET A 85 -13.95 3.42 -5.01
C MET A 85 -14.82 2.46 -5.81
N THR A 86 -15.54 2.98 -6.80
CA THR A 86 -16.31 2.19 -7.75
C THR A 86 -15.63 2.24 -9.11
N ILE A 87 -14.97 1.15 -9.48
CA ILE A 87 -14.22 1.05 -10.74
C ILE A 87 -15.16 0.56 -11.85
N GLU A 88 -15.29 1.34 -12.92
CA GLU A 88 -16.08 0.98 -14.09
C GLU A 88 -15.20 0.31 -15.14
N THR A 89 -14.06 0.93 -15.46
CA THR A 89 -13.12 0.48 -16.49
C THR A 89 -11.70 0.42 -15.95
N ASN A 90 -10.97 -0.65 -16.26
CA ASN A 90 -9.54 -0.78 -16.02
C ASN A 90 -8.77 -0.90 -17.35
N CYS A 91 -7.68 -0.16 -17.46
CA CYS A 91 -6.76 -0.18 -18.60
C CYS A 91 -5.33 -0.39 -18.09
N ALA A 92 -4.47 -0.94 -18.94
CA ALA A 92 -3.04 -1.02 -18.66
C ALA A 92 -2.42 0.38 -18.55
N LEU A 93 -1.36 0.52 -17.75
CA LEU A 93 -0.62 1.78 -17.63
C LEU A 93 -0.05 2.23 -18.97
N ASN A 94 -0.28 3.51 -19.28
CA ASN A 94 0.38 4.18 -20.39
C ASN A 94 1.59 4.97 -19.86
N PRO A 95 2.77 4.93 -20.52
CA PRO A 95 3.96 5.68 -20.10
C PRO A 95 3.75 7.19 -19.89
N GLY A 96 2.78 7.81 -20.58
CA GLY A 96 2.45 9.22 -20.40
C GLY A 96 1.87 9.54 -19.01
N ASP A 97 1.15 8.61 -18.39
CA ASP A 97 0.58 8.76 -17.05
C ASP A 97 1.64 8.52 -15.96
N GLU A 98 2.64 7.68 -16.24
CA GLU A 98 3.77 7.44 -15.33
C GLU A 98 4.65 8.69 -15.16
N GLN A 99 4.75 9.51 -16.20
CA GLN A 99 5.57 10.73 -16.18
C GLN A 99 4.97 11.82 -15.29
N LYS A 100 3.64 11.86 -15.12
CA LYS A 100 2.95 12.82 -14.25
C LYS A 100 3.14 12.55 -12.75
N MET A 101 3.56 11.33 -12.39
CA MET A 101 3.74 10.87 -11.01
C MET A 101 5.09 11.26 -10.37
N LEU A 102 5.91 12.11 -11.00
CA LEU A 102 7.29 12.38 -10.56
C LEU A 102 7.40 13.71 -9.79
N PRO A 103 7.70 13.65 -8.48
CA PRO A 103 9.08 13.55 -7.93
C PRO A 103 9.29 12.27 -7.06
N PRO A 104 10.51 11.97 -6.54
CA PRO A 104 10.77 10.72 -5.79
C PRO A 104 9.84 10.58 -4.58
N VAL A 105 8.91 9.62 -4.67
CA VAL A 105 7.92 9.32 -3.63
C VAL A 105 8.52 8.37 -2.60
N SER A 106 8.61 8.79 -1.34
CA SER A 106 8.97 7.93 -0.21
C SER A 106 7.88 6.88 0.08
N ASP A 107 8.29 5.69 0.55
CA ASP A 107 7.38 4.56 0.85
C ASP A 107 6.36 4.98 1.93
N PRO A 108 5.05 4.81 1.68
CA PRO A 108 3.99 5.06 2.67
C PRO A 108 4.19 4.33 4.00
N LEU A 109 4.89 3.19 4.02
CA LEU A 109 5.22 2.48 5.25
C LEU A 109 6.24 3.18 6.12
N ASP A 110 7.18 3.91 5.53
CA ASP A 110 8.17 4.69 6.31
C ASP A 110 7.47 5.84 7.05
N GLU A 111 6.36 6.34 6.51
CA GLU A 111 5.49 7.33 7.15
C GLU A 111 4.62 6.71 8.24
N GLU A 112 4.05 5.52 8.02
CA GLU A 112 3.22 4.80 9.01
C GLU A 112 4.04 4.20 10.16
N SER A 113 5.31 3.88 9.91
CA SER A 113 6.26 3.39 10.92
C SER A 113 6.96 4.52 11.66
N ARG A 114 6.75 5.79 11.26
CA ARG A 114 7.29 6.94 11.99
C ARG A 114 6.57 7.02 13.34
N PRO A 115 7.29 7.02 14.47
CA PRO A 115 6.69 7.36 15.76
C PRO A 115 5.99 8.71 15.66
N PRO A 116 4.85 8.94 16.35
CA PRO A 116 4.27 10.27 16.43
C PRO A 116 5.38 11.23 16.91
N GLU A 117 5.66 12.24 16.10
CA GLU A 117 6.70 13.21 16.40
C GLU A 117 6.32 13.87 17.73
N PRO A 118 7.14 13.78 18.78
CA PRO A 118 6.88 14.50 20.01
C PRO A 118 6.83 16.00 19.69
N PRO A 119 5.95 16.79 20.33
CA PRO A 119 5.93 18.23 20.13
C PRO A 119 7.33 18.78 20.44
N ALA A 120 7.89 19.54 19.49
CA ALA A 120 9.25 20.06 19.56
C ALA A 120 9.46 20.84 20.87
N PRO A 121 10.51 20.54 21.66
CA PRO A 121 11.00 21.46 22.67
C PRO A 121 12.05 22.41 22.07
N ASP A 122 11.92 23.70 22.38
CA ASP A 122 12.93 24.73 22.12
C ASP A 122 14.31 24.33 22.68
N LEU A 123 15.36 24.60 21.89
CA LEU A 123 16.78 24.47 22.22
C LEU A 123 17.20 25.52 23.30
N PRO A 124 18.27 25.33 24.13
CA PRO A 124 19.65 25.09 23.70
C PRO A 124 20.57 24.17 24.57
N VAL A 125 21.70 23.76 23.96
CA VAL A 125 22.82 22.90 24.41
C VAL A 125 23.72 23.52 25.52
N PRO A 126 24.45 22.75 26.38
CA PRO A 126 25.82 22.28 26.02
C PRO A 126 26.34 20.94 26.62
N VAL A 127 27.25 20.34 25.84
CA VAL A 127 28.36 19.37 26.06
C VAL A 127 28.64 18.82 27.48
N ALA A 128 28.76 17.48 27.58
CA ALA A 128 29.66 16.79 28.52
C ALA A 128 30.07 15.39 27.99
N GLU A 129 31.28 14.97 28.35
CA GLU A 129 32.14 13.95 27.74
C GLU A 129 31.78 12.46 28.01
N MET A 130 32.38 11.60 27.16
CA MET A 130 32.59 10.13 27.14
C MET A 130 32.58 9.39 28.52
N PRO A 131 32.17 8.10 28.61
CA PRO A 131 32.99 6.98 28.10
C PRO A 131 32.23 5.79 27.47
N VAL A 132 32.96 5.06 26.63
CA VAL A 132 32.57 3.82 25.95
C VAL A 132 32.63 2.64 26.94
N PRO A 133 31.58 1.81 27.06
CA PRO A 133 31.75 0.44 27.52
C PRO A 133 31.49 -0.55 26.38
N ALA A 134 32.40 -1.51 26.29
CA ALA A 134 32.39 -2.62 25.34
C ALA A 134 31.10 -3.46 25.41
N ALA A 135 30.54 -3.83 24.26
CA ALA A 135 29.53 -4.89 24.18
C ALA A 135 29.62 -5.68 22.86
N LYS A 136 30.28 -6.84 22.99
CA LYS A 136 30.00 -8.15 22.39
C LYS A 136 29.51 -8.22 20.93
N GLN A 137 30.40 -8.81 20.13
CA GLN A 137 30.10 -9.51 18.88
C GLN A 137 28.81 -10.33 18.96
N VAL A 138 27.75 -9.88 18.30
CA VAL A 138 26.66 -10.76 17.90
C VAL A 138 27.06 -11.37 16.58
N ARG A 139 27.67 -12.55 16.68
CA ARG A 139 27.94 -13.50 15.61
C ARG A 139 26.70 -13.60 14.73
N SER A 140 26.75 -13.02 13.54
CA SER A 140 25.71 -13.17 12.52
C SER A 140 25.62 -14.65 12.18
N LYS A 141 24.61 -15.30 12.77
CA LYS A 141 24.26 -16.68 12.46
C LYS A 141 23.83 -16.65 11.00
N ARG A 142 24.72 -17.13 10.12
CA ARG A 142 24.49 -17.33 8.69
C ARG A 142 23.16 -18.06 8.57
N MET A 143 22.12 -17.33 8.16
CA MET A 143 20.79 -17.92 7.97
C MET A 143 20.93 -18.93 6.84
N GLN A 144 20.90 -20.20 7.21
CA GLN A 144 20.81 -21.29 6.25
C GLN A 144 19.45 -21.10 5.57
N PHE A 145 19.46 -20.92 4.25
CA PHE A 145 18.27 -20.78 3.44
C PHE A 145 17.63 -22.17 3.32
N THR A 146 16.95 -22.62 4.37
CA THR A 146 16.12 -23.82 4.34
C THR A 146 14.84 -23.48 3.58
N VAL A 147 14.61 -24.17 2.46
CA VAL A 147 13.33 -24.10 1.76
C VAL A 147 12.26 -24.66 2.71
N PRO A 148 11.22 -23.89 3.08
CA PRO A 148 10.19 -24.37 3.98
C PRO A 148 9.48 -25.57 3.37
N THR A 149 9.16 -26.55 4.21
CA THR A 149 8.39 -27.72 3.79
C THR A 149 6.95 -27.33 3.45
N PRO A 150 6.24 -28.10 2.60
CA PRO A 150 4.85 -27.79 2.23
C PRO A 150 3.91 -27.60 3.43
N ALA A 151 4.11 -28.36 4.51
CA ALA A 151 3.34 -28.23 5.74
C ALA A 151 3.65 -26.93 6.52
N GLU A 152 4.91 -26.49 6.53
CA GLU A 152 5.29 -25.21 7.15
C GLU A 152 4.70 -24.03 6.36
N GLN A 153 4.70 -24.12 5.03
CA GLN A 153 4.07 -23.11 4.17
C GLN A 153 2.56 -23.01 4.40
N GLU A 154 1.88 -24.14 4.58
CA GLU A 154 0.45 -24.16 4.87
C GLU A 154 0.13 -23.52 6.23
N GLN A 155 0.98 -23.74 7.23
CA GLN A 155 0.85 -23.12 8.54
C GLN A 155 1.16 -21.61 8.53
N GLU A 156 2.15 -21.19 7.73
CA GLU A 156 2.43 -19.77 7.46
C GLU A 156 1.23 -19.09 6.77
N ASP A 157 0.61 -19.76 5.80
CA ASP A 157 -0.57 -19.26 5.09
C ASP A 157 -1.78 -19.16 6.02
N GLN A 158 -2.04 -20.20 6.81
CA GLN A 158 -3.09 -20.17 7.82
C GLN A 158 -2.89 -19.01 8.80
N SER A 159 -1.65 -18.73 9.19
CA SER A 159 -1.33 -17.60 10.07
C SER A 159 -1.51 -16.24 9.39
N LEU A 160 -1.25 -16.15 8.09
CA LEU A 160 -1.36 -14.92 7.30
C LEU A 160 -2.81 -14.56 6.95
N PHE A 161 -3.63 -15.56 6.64
CA PHE A 161 -5.02 -15.38 6.22
C PHE A 161 -6.03 -15.57 7.36
N GLY A 162 -5.62 -16.22 8.45
CA GLY A 162 -6.43 -16.38 9.66
C GLY A 162 -7.78 -17.04 9.35
N ALA A 163 -8.87 -16.28 9.57
CA ALA A 163 -10.23 -16.75 9.33
C ALA A 163 -10.58 -16.93 7.83
N LEU A 164 -9.81 -16.35 6.92
CA LEU A 164 -9.99 -16.55 5.48
C LEU A 164 -9.42 -17.89 5.00
N TRP A 165 -8.67 -18.62 5.85
CA TRP A 165 -8.12 -19.93 5.52
C TRP A 165 -9.10 -21.06 5.88
N PRO A 166 -9.32 -22.07 5.01
CA PRO A 166 -8.70 -22.26 3.70
C PRO A 166 -9.27 -21.33 2.62
N LEU A 167 -8.42 -20.90 1.70
CA LEU A 167 -8.81 -20.00 0.61
C LEU A 167 -9.75 -20.72 -0.38
N GLY A 168 -10.89 -20.10 -0.67
CA GLY A 168 -11.81 -20.54 -1.72
C GLY A 168 -11.44 -20.02 -3.11
N ASP A 169 -12.35 -20.14 -4.08
CA ASP A 169 -12.16 -19.60 -5.43
C ASP A 169 -12.23 -18.07 -5.48
N ILE A 170 -12.95 -17.46 -4.53
CA ILE A 170 -13.06 -16.02 -4.37
C ILE A 170 -12.59 -15.65 -2.96
N VAL A 171 -11.67 -14.70 -2.86
CA VAL A 171 -11.11 -14.22 -1.60
C VAL A 171 -11.25 -12.71 -1.54
N LYS A 172 -11.93 -12.21 -0.51
CA LYS A 172 -12.01 -10.79 -0.20
C LYS A 172 -11.09 -10.48 0.98
N LEU A 173 -10.09 -9.64 0.75
CA LEU A 173 -9.22 -9.17 1.84
C LEU A 173 -9.92 -8.05 2.63
N ASP A 174 -9.50 -7.88 3.87
CA ASP A 174 -9.91 -6.75 4.69
C ASP A 174 -9.13 -5.50 4.29
N SER A 175 -9.75 -4.61 3.52
CA SER A 175 -9.14 -3.34 3.10
C SER A 175 -8.72 -2.43 4.26
N ALA A 176 -9.24 -2.65 5.47
CA ALA A 176 -8.83 -1.90 6.67
C ALA A 176 -7.54 -2.43 7.31
N ALA A 177 -7.06 -3.61 6.89
CA ALA A 177 -5.86 -4.22 7.43
C ALA A 177 -4.61 -3.32 7.22
N PRO A 178 -3.58 -3.46 8.08
CA PRO A 178 -2.34 -2.71 7.91
C PRO A 178 -1.68 -2.98 6.56
N ARG A 179 -1.01 -1.97 5.97
CA ARG A 179 -0.40 -2.10 4.63
C ARG A 179 0.55 -3.29 4.52
N GLN A 180 1.34 -3.55 5.56
CA GLN A 180 2.25 -4.70 5.63
C GLN A 180 1.52 -6.03 5.47
N VAL A 181 0.35 -6.17 6.09
CA VAL A 181 -0.46 -7.39 6.03
C VAL A 181 -1.05 -7.54 4.63
N LEU A 182 -1.64 -6.48 4.09
CA LEU A 182 -2.17 -6.47 2.73
C LEU A 182 -1.10 -6.82 1.70
N ARG A 183 0.09 -6.22 1.77
CA ARG A 183 1.20 -6.55 0.85
C ARG A 183 1.57 -8.03 0.92
N ARG A 184 1.70 -8.59 2.12
CA ARG A 184 2.03 -10.02 2.30
C ARG A 184 0.91 -10.92 1.77
N GLN A 185 -0.35 -10.57 2.03
CA GLN A 185 -1.53 -11.30 1.55
C GLN A 185 -1.63 -11.26 0.02
N THR A 186 -1.56 -10.08 -0.59
CA THR A 186 -1.57 -9.90 -2.05
C THR A 186 -0.43 -10.66 -2.71
N ALA A 187 0.80 -10.54 -2.18
CA ALA A 187 1.96 -11.26 -2.72
C ALA A 187 1.77 -12.78 -2.64
N ARG A 188 1.22 -13.29 -1.54
CA ARG A 188 0.96 -14.72 -1.39
C ARG A 188 -0.17 -15.19 -2.31
N LEU A 189 -1.25 -14.43 -2.45
CA LEU A 189 -2.34 -14.71 -3.39
C LEU A 189 -1.83 -14.76 -4.84
N GLY A 190 -0.95 -13.85 -5.23
CA GLY A 190 -0.31 -13.87 -6.54
C GLY A 190 0.52 -15.16 -6.79
N LEU A 191 1.28 -15.62 -5.80
CA LEU A 191 2.01 -16.90 -5.88
C LEU A 191 1.08 -18.12 -5.98
N LEU A 192 -0.12 -18.02 -5.42
CA LEU A 192 -1.15 -19.06 -5.47
C LEU A 192 -2.00 -19.01 -6.76
N GLY A 193 -1.72 -18.05 -7.66
CA GLY A 193 -2.42 -17.91 -8.93
C GLY A 193 -3.76 -17.17 -8.84
N TYR A 194 -3.96 -16.36 -7.81
CA TYR A 194 -5.12 -15.47 -7.73
C TYR A 194 -4.85 -14.15 -8.44
N GLU A 195 -5.87 -13.64 -9.12
CA GLU A 195 -5.87 -12.34 -9.78
C GLU A 195 -6.87 -11.40 -9.13
N PHE A 196 -6.49 -10.13 -8.95
CA PHE A 196 -7.37 -9.12 -8.35
C PHE A 196 -8.33 -8.53 -9.39
N CYS A 197 -9.63 -8.66 -9.14
CA CYS A 197 -10.68 -8.00 -9.91
C CYS A 197 -10.99 -6.64 -9.27
N ALA A 198 -10.55 -5.55 -9.91
CA ALA A 198 -10.72 -4.19 -9.39
C ALA A 198 -12.18 -3.71 -9.35
N GLN A 199 -13.05 -4.26 -10.20
CA GLN A 199 -14.47 -3.92 -10.28
C GLN A 199 -15.25 -4.48 -9.07
N GLU A 200 -14.96 -5.73 -8.71
CA GLU A 200 -15.62 -6.44 -7.61
C GLU A 200 -14.84 -6.37 -6.29
N GLN A 201 -13.62 -5.82 -6.32
CA GLN A 201 -12.69 -5.69 -5.19
C GLN A 201 -12.44 -7.02 -4.47
N HIS A 202 -12.23 -8.09 -5.23
CA HIS A 202 -11.90 -9.42 -4.72
C HIS A 202 -10.80 -10.07 -5.55
N PHE A 203 -10.20 -11.12 -5.00
CA PHE A 203 -9.28 -11.99 -5.70
C PHE A 203 -10.02 -13.22 -6.20
N VAL A 204 -9.83 -13.57 -7.46
CA VAL A 204 -10.38 -14.78 -8.07
C VAL A 204 -9.23 -15.72 -8.40
N LYS A 205 -9.40 -17.00 -8.06
CA LYS A 205 -8.42 -18.03 -8.42
C LYS A 205 -8.45 -18.22 -9.93
N THR A 206 -7.40 -17.82 -10.62
CA THR A 206 -7.25 -18.12 -12.03
C THR A 206 -6.93 -19.59 -12.13
N ALA A 207 -7.97 -20.41 -12.38
CA ALA A 207 -7.77 -21.80 -12.74
C ALA A 207 -6.80 -21.80 -13.93
N ALA A 208 -5.60 -22.38 -13.75
CA ALA A 208 -4.71 -22.62 -14.87
C ALA A 208 -5.55 -23.37 -15.91
N SER A 209 -5.84 -22.74 -17.05
CA SER A 209 -6.54 -23.35 -18.17
C SER A 209 -5.80 -24.63 -18.55
N GLY A 210 -6.23 -25.74 -17.99
CA GLY A 210 -5.83 -27.07 -18.38
C GLY A 210 -6.51 -27.39 -19.71
N THR A 211 -5.71 -27.86 -20.66
CA THR A 211 -6.13 -28.62 -21.84
C THR A 211 -6.61 -27.80 -23.04
N VAL A 212 -5.67 -27.50 -23.94
CA VAL A 212 -5.90 -27.72 -25.38
C VAL A 212 -4.96 -28.86 -25.80
N LEU A 213 -5.46 -30.09 -25.70
CA LEU A 213 -4.95 -31.20 -26.51
C LEU A 213 -5.51 -31.00 -27.91
N HIS A 214 -4.64 -30.91 -28.92
CA HIS A 214 -5.02 -31.16 -30.30
C HIS A 214 -3.89 -31.84 -31.06
#